data_AF-G3LSA6-F1
#
_entry.id   AF-G3LSA6-F1
#
_cell.length_a   1.000
_cell.length_b   1.000
_cell.length_c   1.000
_cell.angle_alpha   90.00
_cell.angle_beta   90.00
_cell.angle_gamma   90.00
#
_symmetry.space_group_name_H-M   'P 1'
#
loop_
_entity.id
_entity.type
_entity.pdbx_description
1 polymer ?
#
loop_
_entity_poly.entity_id
_entity_poly.type
_entity_poly.pdbx_seq_one_letter_code
_entity_poly.pdbx_strand_id
1 'polypeptide(L)'
;ITQQMTYPVFQALQSDRRLGSGGFVIPAATYVVFLMTGMTIFIVVYDRLLVPTMRRITGLDTGITLLQRIGTGIFFATASLIVSGFVEERRRTFALTKPTLGMAPRKGEISSMSAMWLIPQLSLAGIAEAFAAIGQMEFYYKQFPENMRSFAGSIFYVGGGVSSYLGSFLIATVHRMTQTSSGGNWLAEDLNKGRLDL
;
A
#
# COMPACT_ATOMS: atom_id res chain seq x y z
N ILE A 1 -4.93 5.22 -1.80
CA ILE A 1 -5.26 4.38 -2.99
C ILE A 1 -4.39 4.71 -4.20
N THR A 2 -4.45 5.90 -4.82
CA THR A 2 -3.65 6.19 -6.04
C THR A 2 -2.13 6.11 -5.82
N GLN A 3 -1.63 6.54 -4.67
CA GLN A 3 -0.21 6.39 -4.33
C GLN A 3 0.20 4.95 -4.01
N GLN A 4 -0.70 4.16 -3.40
CA GLN A 4 -0.47 2.73 -3.12
C GLN A 4 -0.39 1.88 -4.40
N MET A 5 -0.97 2.34 -5.51
CA MET A 5 -0.88 1.65 -6.80
C MET A 5 0.39 2.04 -7.57
N THR A 6 0.81 3.29 -7.48
CA THR A 6 1.92 3.81 -8.32
C THR A 6 3.30 3.60 -7.68
N TYR A 7 3.43 3.78 -6.37
CA TYR A 7 4.72 3.72 -5.69
C TYR A 7 5.36 2.32 -5.72
N PRO A 8 4.62 1.21 -5.46
CA PRO A 8 5.20 -0.13 -5.54
C PRO A 8 5.67 -0.50 -6.95
N VAL A 9 5.03 0.04 -7.98
CA VAL A 9 5.48 -0.15 -9.38
C VAL A 9 6.82 0.53 -9.60
N PHE A 10 7.04 1.70 -9.00
CA PHE A 10 8.32 2.40 -9.09
C PHE A 10 9.42 1.68 -8.32
N GLN A 11 9.13 1.20 -7.10
CA GLN A 11 10.04 0.35 -6.34
C GLN A 11 10.40 -0.92 -7.13
N ALA A 12 9.41 -1.60 -7.71
CA ALA A 12 9.64 -2.80 -8.51
C ALA A 12 10.50 -2.52 -9.76
N LEU A 13 10.35 -1.37 -10.41
CA LEU A 13 11.18 -1.01 -11.56
C LEU A 13 12.67 -0.81 -11.21
N GLN A 14 12.98 -0.47 -9.96
CA GLN A 14 14.34 -0.27 -9.47
C GLN A 14 14.85 -1.44 -8.60
N SER A 15 14.16 -2.58 -8.65
CA SER A 15 14.54 -3.82 -7.97
C SER A 15 14.75 -4.94 -9.00
N ASP A 16 15.46 -5.99 -8.61
CA ASP A 16 15.62 -7.17 -9.45
C ASP A 16 14.30 -7.94 -9.56
N ARG A 17 13.70 -7.93 -10.75
CA ARG A 17 12.44 -8.61 -11.05
C ARG A 17 12.63 -9.98 -11.69
N ARG A 18 13.86 -10.50 -11.77
CA ARG A 18 14.13 -11.84 -12.31
C ARG A 18 13.61 -12.92 -11.38
N LEU A 19 12.91 -13.91 -11.92
CA LEU A 19 12.38 -15.04 -11.16
C LEU A 19 13.37 -16.21 -11.19
N GLY A 20 14.03 -16.48 -10.05
CA GLY A 20 14.97 -17.59 -9.90
C GLY A 20 16.22 -17.46 -10.78
N SER A 21 16.77 -18.58 -11.24
CA SER A 21 17.90 -18.63 -12.19
C SER A 21 17.47 -18.46 -13.66
N GLY A 22 16.16 -18.35 -13.91
CA GLY A 22 15.62 -18.14 -15.26
C GLY A 22 15.69 -16.66 -15.67
N GLY A 23 15.93 -16.40 -16.95
CA GLY A 23 15.95 -15.05 -17.52
C GLY A 23 14.59 -14.33 -17.58
N PHE A 24 13.55 -14.85 -16.93
CA PHE A 24 12.22 -14.29 -16.95
C PHE A 24 12.10 -13.08 -16.02
N VAL A 25 11.71 -11.93 -16.58
CA VAL A 25 11.57 -10.66 -15.86
C VAL A 25 10.08 -10.37 -15.64
N ILE A 26 9.64 -10.38 -14.39
CA ILE A 26 8.24 -10.09 -14.03
C ILE A 26 7.94 -8.61 -14.30
N PRO A 27 6.86 -8.24 -15.02
CA PRO A 27 6.48 -6.84 -15.22
C PRO A 27 6.24 -6.12 -13.88
N ALA A 28 6.73 -4.88 -13.71
CA ALA A 28 6.60 -4.17 -12.44
C ALA A 28 5.13 -3.94 -12.02
N ALA A 29 4.24 -3.71 -12.98
CA ALA A 29 2.82 -3.52 -12.72
C ALA A 29 2.12 -4.77 -12.15
N THR A 30 2.61 -5.99 -12.44
CA THR A 30 1.93 -7.22 -12.00
C THR A 30 2.10 -7.48 -10.51
N TYR A 31 3.01 -6.80 -9.81
CA TYR A 31 3.16 -6.93 -8.36
C TYR A 31 1.91 -6.54 -7.59
N VAL A 32 1.01 -5.72 -8.16
CA VAL A 32 -0.30 -5.39 -7.56
C VAL A 32 -1.16 -6.64 -7.28
N VAL A 33 -0.89 -7.76 -7.96
CA VAL A 33 -1.60 -9.03 -7.73
C VAL A 33 -1.46 -9.51 -6.28
N PHE A 34 -0.34 -9.22 -5.61
CA PHE A 34 -0.11 -9.63 -4.22
C PHE A 34 -0.99 -8.87 -3.23
N LEU A 35 -1.35 -7.63 -3.56
CA LEU A 35 -2.35 -6.86 -2.82
C LEU A 35 -3.74 -7.47 -2.99
N MET A 36 -4.15 -7.71 -4.25
CA MET A 36 -5.44 -8.33 -4.58
C MET A 36 -5.59 -9.73 -3.94
N THR A 37 -4.52 -10.52 -3.97
CA THR A 37 -4.47 -11.87 -3.38
C THR A 37 -4.55 -11.80 -1.86
N GLY A 38 -3.79 -10.89 -1.22
CA GLY A 38 -3.85 -10.68 0.23
C GLY A 38 -5.25 -10.28 0.69
N MET A 39 -5.88 -9.34 -0.02
CA MET A 39 -7.26 -8.92 0.19
C MET A 39 -8.24 -10.10 0.04
N THR A 40 -8.12 -10.87 -1.03
CA THR A 40 -9.02 -12.01 -1.31
C THR A 40 -8.90 -13.11 -0.27
N ILE A 41 -7.68 -13.54 0.05
CA ILE A 41 -7.42 -14.55 1.09
C ILE A 41 -8.00 -14.06 2.42
N PHE A 42 -7.79 -12.79 2.74
CA PHE A 42 -8.30 -12.22 3.96
C PHE A 42 -9.83 -12.22 4.02
N ILE A 43 -10.53 -11.83 2.96
CA ILE A 43 -12.01 -11.87 2.92
C ILE A 43 -12.51 -13.30 3.20
N VAL A 44 -11.89 -14.31 2.57
CA VAL A 44 -12.25 -15.72 2.80
C VAL A 44 -12.04 -16.11 4.27
N VAL A 45 -10.89 -15.76 4.84
CA VAL A 45 -10.58 -15.99 6.26
C VAL A 45 -11.55 -15.24 7.17
N TYR A 46 -11.89 -14.01 6.80
CA TYR A 46 -12.77 -13.13 7.53
C TYR A 46 -14.17 -13.73 7.67
N ASP A 47 -14.78 -14.08 6.55
CA ASP A 47 -16.14 -14.61 6.50
C ASP A 47 -16.24 -16.02 7.09
N ARG A 48 -15.22 -16.87 6.87
CA ARG A 48 -15.25 -18.28 7.27
C ARG A 48 -14.76 -18.54 8.69
N LEU A 49 -13.82 -17.75 9.20
CA LEU A 49 -13.20 -18.00 10.50
C LEU A 49 -13.50 -16.87 11.49
N LEU A 50 -13.24 -15.60 11.13
CA LEU A 50 -13.36 -14.50 12.09
C LEU A 50 -14.81 -14.21 12.46
N VAL A 51 -15.73 -14.07 11.50
CA VAL A 51 -17.14 -13.81 11.77
C VAL A 51 -17.78 -14.87 12.68
N PRO A 52 -17.74 -16.19 12.36
CA PRO A 52 -18.38 -17.19 13.20
C PRO A 52 -17.72 -17.33 14.57
N THR A 53 -16.39 -17.20 14.66
CA THR A 53 -15.66 -17.27 15.94
C THR A 53 -16.01 -16.08 16.82
N MET A 54 -15.99 -14.88 16.27
CA MET A 54 -16.30 -13.67 17.03
C MET A 54 -17.77 -13.62 17.44
N ARG A 55 -18.71 -14.09 16.59
CA ARG A 55 -20.12 -14.22 16.96
C ARG A 55 -20.33 -15.15 18.16
N ARG A 56 -19.53 -16.22 18.30
CA ARG A 56 -19.55 -17.12 19.46
C ARG A 56 -18.98 -16.48 20.73
N ILE A 57 -17.98 -15.60 20.60
CA ILE A 57 -17.29 -15.00 21.75
C ILE A 57 -18.02 -13.76 22.27
N THR A 58 -18.42 -12.84 21.38
CA THR A 58 -18.98 -11.54 21.77
C THR A 58 -20.51 -11.52 21.81
N GLY A 59 -21.17 -12.53 21.24
CA GLY A 59 -22.63 -12.58 21.11
C GLY A 59 -23.22 -11.54 20.16
N LEU A 60 -22.38 -10.73 19.50
CA LEU A 60 -22.80 -9.76 18.48
C LEU A 60 -22.92 -10.45 17.12
N ASP A 61 -23.96 -10.13 16.36
CA ASP A 61 -24.16 -10.70 15.00
C ASP A 61 -22.99 -10.43 14.05
N THR A 62 -22.27 -9.32 14.23
CA THR A 62 -21.08 -8.96 13.44
C THR A 62 -19.75 -9.42 14.06
N GLY A 63 -19.78 -9.98 15.27
CA GLY A 63 -18.63 -10.45 16.04
C GLY A 63 -17.75 -9.36 16.65
N ILE A 64 -17.37 -8.33 15.90
CA ILE A 64 -16.61 -7.15 16.36
C ILE A 64 -17.36 -5.88 16.01
N THR A 65 -17.08 -4.80 16.77
CA THR A 65 -17.67 -3.49 16.45
C THR A 65 -17.07 -2.95 15.15
N LEU A 66 -17.83 -2.13 14.44
CA LEU A 66 -17.39 -1.54 13.16
C LEU A 66 -16.18 -0.64 13.35
N LEU A 67 -16.14 0.11 14.45
CA LEU A 67 -15.00 0.99 14.74
C LEU A 67 -13.73 0.20 15.04
N GLN A 68 -13.84 -0.97 15.71
CA GLN A 68 -12.69 -1.87 15.91
C GLN A 68 -12.18 -2.43 14.58
N ARG A 69 -13.06 -2.84 13.65
CA ARG A 69 -12.63 -3.27 12.30
C ARG A 69 -11.84 -2.20 11.57
N ILE A 70 -12.39 -0.98 11.53
CA ILE A 70 -11.72 0.16 10.89
C ILE A 70 -10.38 0.43 11.56
N GLY A 71 -10.34 0.45 12.91
CA GLY A 71 -9.11 0.63 13.68
C GLY A 71 -8.06 -0.43 13.40
N THR A 72 -8.45 -1.71 13.31
CA THR A 72 -7.53 -2.80 12.94
C THR A 72 -6.99 -2.63 11.53
N GLY A 73 -7.81 -2.19 10.58
CA GLY A 73 -7.37 -1.89 9.21
C GLY A 73 -6.33 -0.76 9.18
N ILE A 74 -6.56 0.32 9.94
CA ILE A 74 -5.59 1.43 10.07
C ILE A 74 -4.28 0.98 10.72
N PHE A 75 -4.34 0.10 11.72
CA PHE A 75 -3.17 -0.48 12.35
C PHE A 75 -2.33 -1.28 11.34
N PHE A 76 -2.96 -2.18 10.58
CA PHE A 76 -2.25 -2.95 9.54
C PHE A 76 -1.73 -2.07 8.40
N ALA A 77 -2.45 -0.99 8.04
CA ALA A 77 -2.00 -0.03 7.05
C ALA A 77 -0.71 0.68 7.53
N THR A 78 -0.68 1.10 8.78
CA THR A 78 0.51 1.70 9.41
C THR A 78 1.67 0.71 9.46
N ALA A 79 1.42 -0.53 9.89
CA ALA A 79 2.43 -1.58 9.93
C ALA A 79 3.00 -1.86 8.52
N SER A 80 2.15 -1.90 7.50
CA SER A 80 2.55 -2.06 6.10
C SER A 80 3.45 -0.92 5.62
N LEU A 81 3.16 0.32 6.01
CA LEU A 81 3.99 1.49 5.66
C LEU A 81 5.37 1.41 6.33
N ILE A 82 5.42 0.99 7.60
CA ILE A 82 6.68 0.78 8.33
C ILE A 82 7.54 -0.29 7.64
N VAL A 83 6.94 -1.44 7.30
CA VAL A 83 7.64 -2.52 6.56
C VAL A 83 8.14 -2.00 5.21
N SER A 84 7.33 -1.22 4.50
CA SER A 84 7.75 -0.60 3.23
C SER A 84 8.92 0.35 3.39
N GLY A 85 8.98 1.12 4.47
CA GLY A 85 10.11 1.99 4.80
C GLY A 85 11.41 1.21 4.96
N PHE A 86 11.39 0.13 5.76
CA PHE A 86 12.55 -0.73 5.96
C PHE A 86 13.00 -1.45 4.67
N VAL A 87 12.06 -1.92 3.86
CA VAL A 87 12.36 -2.56 2.57
C VAL A 87 13.03 -1.57 1.62
N GLU A 88 12.54 -0.32 1.57
CA GLU A 88 13.10 0.72 0.73
C GLU A 88 14.49 1.18 1.20
N GLU A 89 14.68 1.35 2.50
CA GLU A 89 15.99 1.65 3.09
C GLU A 89 17.02 0.60 2.67
N ARG A 90 16.66 -0.68 2.82
CA ARG A 90 17.52 -1.79 2.43
C ARG A 90 17.75 -1.84 0.92
N ARG A 91 16.73 -1.60 0.10
CA ARG A 91 16.84 -1.55 -1.37
C ARG A 91 17.83 -0.47 -1.80
N ARG A 92 17.75 0.70 -1.19
CA ARG A 92 18.64 1.85 -1.42
C ARG A 92 20.07 1.54 -0.99
N THR A 93 20.30 0.96 0.19
CA THR A 93 21.64 0.55 0.61
C THR A 93 22.26 -0.41 -0.42
N PHE A 94 21.50 -1.39 -0.91
CA PHE A 94 21.98 -2.33 -1.92
C PHE A 94 22.27 -1.66 -3.28
N ALA A 95 21.48 -0.66 -3.67
CA ALA A 95 21.75 0.12 -4.88
C ALA A 95 23.07 0.91 -4.77
N LEU A 96 23.38 1.46 -3.59
CA LEU A 96 24.56 2.30 -3.37
C LEU A 96 25.86 1.53 -3.06
N THR A 97 25.77 0.28 -2.58
CA THR A 97 26.94 -0.48 -2.08
C THR A 97 27.30 -1.71 -2.91
N LYS A 98 26.38 -2.24 -3.73
CA LYS A 98 26.61 -3.44 -4.54
C LYS A 98 26.59 -3.10 -6.03
N PRO A 99 27.21 -3.94 -6.89
CA PRO A 99 27.09 -3.77 -8.33
C PRO A 99 25.62 -3.78 -8.74
N THR A 100 25.22 -2.73 -9.43
CA THR A 100 23.87 -2.52 -9.92
C THR A 100 23.63 -3.37 -11.16
N LEU A 101 22.38 -3.82 -11.35
CA LEU A 101 22.03 -4.73 -12.45
C LEU A 101 21.79 -3.99 -13.79
N GLY A 102 21.84 -2.67 -13.77
CA GLY A 102 21.61 -1.79 -14.92
C GLY A 102 20.91 -0.48 -14.53
N MET A 103 20.46 0.26 -15.53
CA MET A 103 19.72 1.52 -15.37
C MET A 103 18.30 1.38 -15.90
N ALA A 104 17.32 1.77 -15.07
CA ALA A 104 15.93 1.93 -15.49
C ALA A 104 15.74 3.29 -16.20
N PRO A 105 15.12 3.35 -17.40
CA PRO A 105 14.91 4.60 -18.12
C PRO A 105 14.19 5.64 -17.27
N ARG A 106 14.78 6.84 -17.13
CA ARG A 106 14.30 7.96 -16.30
C ARG A 106 14.18 7.69 -14.79
N LYS A 107 14.56 6.50 -14.32
CA LYS A 107 14.42 6.09 -12.92
C LYS A 107 15.73 5.73 -12.24
N GLY A 108 16.86 5.66 -12.95
CA GLY A 108 18.16 5.45 -12.30
C GLY A 108 18.50 3.98 -12.06
N GLU A 109 19.45 3.72 -11.16
CA GLU A 109 20.07 2.41 -11.01
C GLU A 109 19.15 1.33 -10.43
N ILE A 110 19.25 0.12 -10.97
CA ILE A 110 18.49 -1.05 -10.52
C ILE A 110 19.29 -1.75 -9.41
N SER A 111 18.69 -1.80 -8.22
CA SER A 111 19.24 -2.51 -7.07
C SER A 111 19.30 -4.01 -7.34
N SER A 112 20.36 -4.67 -6.86
CA SER A 112 20.49 -6.13 -6.86
C SER A 112 19.54 -6.83 -5.88
N MET A 113 18.76 -6.07 -5.11
CA MET A 113 17.73 -6.60 -4.22
C MET A 113 16.53 -7.11 -5.01
N SER A 114 16.10 -8.35 -4.71
CA SER A 114 14.93 -8.95 -5.32
C SER A 114 13.65 -8.18 -5.02
N ALA A 115 12.83 -7.94 -6.05
CA ALA A 115 11.51 -7.33 -5.94
C ALA A 115 10.49 -8.20 -5.17
N MET A 116 10.83 -9.47 -4.85
CA MET A 116 10.02 -10.33 -3.98
C MET A 116 9.82 -9.76 -2.58
N TRP A 117 10.72 -8.88 -2.12
CA TRP A 117 10.57 -8.17 -0.85
C TRP A 117 9.40 -7.17 -0.82
N LEU A 118 8.79 -6.87 -1.97
CA LEU A 118 7.56 -6.08 -2.04
C LEU A 118 6.31 -6.92 -1.69
N ILE A 119 6.41 -8.25 -1.70
CA ILE A 119 5.26 -9.13 -1.44
C ILE A 119 4.70 -8.92 -0.02
N PRO A 120 5.51 -8.95 1.06
CA PRO A 120 4.97 -8.83 2.42
C PRO A 120 4.24 -7.50 2.65
N GLN A 121 4.79 -6.38 2.20
CA GLN A 121 4.14 -5.07 2.32
C GLN A 121 2.85 -5.01 1.49
N LEU A 122 2.83 -5.54 0.27
CA LEU A 122 1.64 -5.51 -0.58
C LEU A 122 0.52 -6.41 -0.04
N SER A 123 0.86 -7.59 0.48
CA SER A 123 -0.11 -8.48 1.11
C SER A 123 -0.67 -7.90 2.40
N LEU A 124 0.17 -7.29 3.25
CA LEU A 124 -0.29 -6.58 4.45
C LEU A 124 -1.19 -5.39 4.12
N ALA A 125 -0.85 -4.61 3.09
CA ALA A 125 -1.69 -3.52 2.60
C ALA A 125 -3.07 -4.04 2.13
N GLY A 126 -3.12 -5.17 1.41
CA GLY A 126 -4.37 -5.79 0.97
C GLY A 126 -5.24 -6.25 2.16
N ILE A 127 -4.63 -6.82 3.20
CA ILE A 127 -5.33 -7.19 4.45
C ILE A 127 -5.88 -5.94 5.15
N ALA A 128 -5.07 -4.89 5.26
CA ALA A 128 -5.46 -3.64 5.87
C ALA A 128 -6.66 -2.99 5.15
N GLU A 129 -6.61 -2.96 3.82
CA GLU A 129 -7.65 -2.41 2.98
C GLU A 129 -8.95 -3.19 3.10
N ALA A 130 -8.89 -4.53 3.17
CA ALA A 130 -10.08 -5.35 3.40
C ALA A 130 -10.76 -5.03 4.74
N PHE A 131 -10.01 -4.95 5.84
CA PHE A 131 -10.56 -4.59 7.15
C PHE A 131 -11.17 -3.19 7.17
N ALA A 132 -10.45 -2.21 6.63
CA ALA A 132 -10.87 -0.81 6.66
C ALA A 132 -12.07 -0.57 5.73
N ALA A 133 -12.02 -1.04 4.48
CA ALA A 133 -13.06 -0.79 3.49
C ALA A 133 -14.38 -1.46 3.85
N ILE A 134 -14.36 -2.72 4.31
CA ILE A 134 -15.56 -3.43 4.74
C ILE A 134 -16.17 -2.74 5.96
N GLY A 135 -15.34 -2.41 6.96
CA GLY A 135 -15.80 -1.71 8.17
C GLY A 135 -16.40 -0.34 7.88
N GLN A 136 -15.78 0.43 6.99
CA GLN A 136 -16.21 1.77 6.61
C GLN A 136 -17.49 1.76 5.79
N MET A 137 -17.62 0.84 4.82
CA MET A 137 -18.86 0.67 4.05
C MET A 137 -20.02 0.27 4.96
N GLU A 138 -19.83 -0.73 5.82
CA GLU A 138 -20.89 -1.19 6.74
C GLU A 138 -21.28 -0.09 7.74
N PHE A 139 -20.31 0.71 8.19
CA PHE A 139 -20.57 1.88 9.04
C PHE A 139 -21.44 2.91 8.34
N TYR A 140 -21.09 3.30 7.10
CA TYR A 140 -21.92 4.24 6.35
C TYR A 140 -23.33 3.68 6.11
N TYR A 141 -23.46 2.43 5.68
CA TYR A 141 -24.78 1.84 5.48
C TYR A 141 -25.64 1.78 6.75
N LYS A 142 -25.05 1.69 7.95
CA LYS A 142 -25.80 1.74 9.22
C LYS A 142 -26.15 3.15 9.69
N GLN A 143 -25.36 4.16 9.31
CA GLN A 143 -25.61 5.55 9.71
C GLN A 143 -26.62 6.26 8.79
N PHE A 144 -26.70 5.85 7.53
CA PHE A 144 -27.67 6.41 6.59
C PHE A 144 -29.00 5.65 6.62
N PRO A 145 -30.14 6.35 6.51
CA PRO A 145 -31.45 5.70 6.39
C PRO A 145 -31.53 4.86 5.10
N GLU A 146 -32.42 3.86 5.09
CA GLU A 146 -32.46 2.87 3.99
C GLU A 146 -32.69 3.46 2.60
N ASN A 147 -33.44 4.56 2.52
CA ASN A 147 -33.70 5.31 1.29
C ASN A 147 -32.47 6.08 0.77
N MET A 148 -31.38 6.17 1.53
CA MET A 148 -30.15 6.91 1.20
C MET A 148 -28.91 6.01 1.07
N ARG A 149 -29.08 4.70 0.92
CA ARG A 149 -27.96 3.75 0.79
C ARG A 149 -27.02 4.09 -0.40
N SER A 150 -27.54 4.62 -1.50
CA SER A 150 -26.71 5.09 -2.63
C SER A 150 -25.82 6.29 -2.27
N PHE A 151 -26.27 7.17 -1.37
CA PHE A 151 -25.45 8.26 -0.85
C PHE A 151 -24.32 7.73 0.04
N ALA A 152 -24.60 6.70 0.86
CA ALA A 152 -23.58 6.05 1.71
C ALA A 152 -22.41 5.49 0.87
N GLY A 153 -22.72 4.77 -0.22
CA GLY A 153 -21.70 4.27 -1.14
C GLY A 153 -20.96 5.39 -1.88
N SER A 154 -21.65 6.47 -2.25
CA SER A 154 -21.02 7.62 -2.93
C SER A 154 -20.03 8.36 -2.02
N ILE A 155 -20.37 8.56 -0.74
CA ILE A 155 -19.47 9.20 0.24
C ILE A 155 -18.15 8.45 0.40
N PHE A 156 -18.16 7.11 0.32
CA PHE A 156 -16.95 6.31 0.35
C PHE A 156 -15.99 6.68 -0.79
N TYR A 157 -16.49 6.74 -2.03
CA TYR A 157 -15.68 7.11 -3.19
C TYR A 157 -15.27 8.59 -3.19
N VAL A 158 -16.15 9.49 -2.76
CA VAL A 158 -15.82 10.91 -2.60
C VAL A 158 -14.69 11.07 -1.59
N GLY A 159 -14.75 10.38 -0.44
CA GLY A 159 -13.67 10.36 0.54
C GLY A 159 -12.35 9.87 -0.04
N GLY A 160 -12.39 8.81 -0.85
CA GLY A 160 -11.22 8.33 -1.59
C GLY A 160 -10.66 9.36 -2.58
N GLY A 161 -11.53 10.09 -3.29
CA GLY A 161 -11.16 11.18 -4.19
C GLY A 161 -10.48 12.34 -3.45
N VAL A 162 -11.10 12.82 -2.36
CA VAL A 162 -10.53 13.87 -1.51
C VAL A 162 -9.17 13.45 -0.95
N SER A 163 -9.04 12.21 -0.46
CA SER A 163 -7.76 11.66 0.00
C SER A 163 -6.70 11.66 -1.10
N SER A 164 -7.08 11.38 -2.34
CA SER A 164 -6.17 11.39 -3.50
C SER A 164 -5.67 12.80 -3.82
N TYR A 165 -6.57 13.80 -3.78
CA TYR A 165 -6.18 15.20 -3.96
C TYR A 165 -5.28 15.69 -2.83
N LEU A 166 -5.61 15.38 -1.58
CA LEU A 166 -4.78 15.72 -0.42
C LEU A 166 -3.39 15.07 -0.51
N GLY A 167 -3.31 13.80 -0.91
CA GLY A 167 -2.03 13.12 -1.12
C GLY A 167 -1.20 13.77 -2.22
N SER A 168 -1.84 14.20 -3.31
CA SER A 168 -1.18 14.89 -4.43
C SER A 168 -0.69 16.28 -4.01
N PHE A 169 -1.50 17.00 -3.24
CA PHE A 169 -1.14 18.29 -2.66
C PHE A 169 0.04 18.17 -1.68
N LEU A 170 0.05 17.13 -0.84
CA LEU A 170 1.14 16.86 0.08
C LEU A 170 2.45 16.57 -0.68
N ILE A 171 2.41 15.70 -1.70
CA ILE A 171 3.57 15.46 -2.57
C ILE A 171 4.04 16.76 -3.20
N ALA A 172 3.14 17.56 -3.78
CA ALA A 172 3.50 18.81 -4.45
C ALA A 172 4.15 19.81 -3.47
N THR A 173 3.63 19.88 -2.24
CA THR A 173 4.18 20.74 -1.18
C THR A 173 5.58 20.28 -0.77
N VAL A 174 5.75 18.99 -0.47
CA VAL A 174 7.06 18.43 -0.10
C VAL A 174 8.07 18.62 -1.23
N HIS A 175 7.65 18.36 -2.47
CA HIS A 175 8.45 18.55 -3.67
C HIS A 175 8.90 20.02 -3.80
N ARG A 176 7.99 20.99 -3.66
CA ARG A 176 8.31 22.42 -3.71
C ARG A 176 9.27 22.84 -2.59
N MET A 177 9.12 22.28 -1.39
CA MET A 177 9.98 22.60 -0.25
C MET A 177 11.39 22.01 -0.40
N THR A 178 11.53 20.85 -1.03
CA THR A 178 12.85 20.19 -1.22
C THR A 178 13.51 20.45 -2.56
N GLN A 179 12.82 21.02 -3.55
CA GLN A 179 13.40 21.42 -4.83
C GLN A 179 14.57 22.41 -4.70
N THR A 180 14.54 23.30 -3.71
CA THR A 180 15.55 24.36 -3.52
C THR A 180 16.65 23.97 -2.53
N SER A 181 16.59 22.77 -1.94
CA SER A 181 17.61 22.30 -1.00
C SER A 181 18.89 21.91 -1.75
N SER A 182 20.04 22.32 -1.21
CA SER A 182 21.37 22.00 -1.77
C SER A 182 21.67 20.49 -1.84
N GLY A 183 20.85 19.65 -1.20
CA GLY A 183 20.96 18.19 -1.17
C GLY A 183 20.06 17.41 -2.15
N GLY A 184 19.23 18.07 -2.95
CA GLY A 184 18.32 17.43 -3.92
C GLY A 184 16.88 17.20 -3.41
N ASN A 185 16.00 16.74 -4.31
CA ASN A 185 14.57 16.59 -4.08
C ASN A 185 14.22 15.34 -3.25
N TRP A 186 13.30 15.47 -2.28
CA TRP A 186 12.84 14.34 -1.44
C TRP A 186 12.18 13.23 -2.26
N LEU A 187 11.37 13.62 -3.25
CA LEU A 187 10.71 12.71 -4.19
C LEU A 187 11.30 12.87 -5.59
N ALA A 188 12.57 12.53 -5.73
CA ALA A 188 13.21 12.46 -7.05
C ALA A 188 12.60 11.33 -7.89
N GLU A 189 12.52 11.51 -9.22
CA GLU A 189 12.08 10.46 -10.15
C GLU A 189 12.94 9.18 -10.05
N ASP A 190 14.18 9.36 -9.61
CA ASP A 190 15.09 8.30 -9.19
C ASP A 190 15.02 8.13 -7.66
N LEU A 191 14.33 7.08 -7.17
CA LEU A 191 14.24 6.83 -5.73
C LEU A 191 15.61 6.58 -5.06
N ASN A 192 16.67 6.23 -5.81
CA ASN A 192 18.00 6.10 -5.21
C ASN A 192 18.58 7.46 -4.80
N LYS A 193 18.13 8.54 -5.47
CA LYS A 193 18.49 9.93 -5.16
C LYS A 193 17.52 10.59 -4.18
N GLY A 194 16.33 10.01 -3.99
CA GLY A 194 15.39 10.43 -2.96
C GLY A 194 15.97 10.19 -1.56
N ARG A 195 15.87 11.21 -0.69
CA ARG A 195 16.27 11.12 0.71
C ARG A 195 15.04 10.90 1.59
N LEU A 196 14.67 9.64 1.80
CA LEU A 196 13.64 9.26 2.79
C LEU A 196 14.16 9.37 4.24
N ASP A 197 15.45 9.66 4.40
CA ASP A 197 16.24 9.73 5.63
C ASP A 197 16.37 11.15 6.22
N LEU A 198 15.57 12.11 5.74
CA LEU A 198 15.45 13.46 6.30
C LEU A 198 14.01 13.76 6.73
#